data_AF-A0A7W5TN11-F1
#
_entry.id   AF-A0A7W5TN11-F1
#
_cell.length_a   1.000
_cell.length_b   1.000
_cell.length_c   1.000
_cell.angle_alpha   90.00
_cell.angle_beta   90.00
_cell.angle_gamma   90.00
#
_symmetry.space_group_name_H-M   'P 1'
#
loop_
_entity.id
_entity.type
_entity.pdbx_description
1 polymer ?
#
loop_
_entity_poly.entity_id
_entity_poly.type
_entity_poly.pdbx_seq_one_letter_code
_entity_poly.pdbx_strand_id
1 'polypeptide(L)' 'MGARLFIRTTRSVALTEAGERYFSRAKPAFEELVAASRAAYDLGQQPSGLLRLAVRRAVVPILLEPLLASFSEAYPEI' A
#
# COMPACT_ATOMS: atom_id res chain seq x y z
N MET A 1 -35.31 3.24 11.46
CA MET A 1 -35.22 4.69 11.74
C MET A 1 -33.75 5.08 11.80
N GLY A 2 -33.32 6.10 11.07
CA GLY A 2 -31.91 6.53 11.00
C GLY A 2 -31.68 7.85 11.75
N ALA A 3 -30.55 7.97 12.46
CA ALA A 3 -30.12 9.21 13.08
C ALA A 3 -29.33 10.06 12.07
N ARG A 4 -29.52 11.39 12.12
CA ARG A 4 -28.63 12.31 11.38
C ARG A 4 -27.26 12.25 12.03
N LEU A 5 -26.20 12.09 11.24
CA LEU A 5 -24.82 12.05 11.74
C LEU A 5 -24.13 13.41 11.62
N PHE A 6 -24.52 14.21 10.61
CA PHE A 6 -23.94 15.51 10.33
C PHE A 6 -24.98 16.62 10.48
N ILE A 7 -24.55 17.77 10.98
CA ILE A 7 -25.25 19.04 10.86
C ILE A 7 -24.46 19.88 9.87
N ARG A 8 -25.15 20.37 8.83
CA ARG A 8 -24.53 21.13 7.75
C ARG A 8 -25.21 22.49 7.58
N THR A 9 -24.40 23.53 7.46
CA THR A 9 -24.80 24.85 6.96
C THR A 9 -24.15 25.08 5.59
N THR A 10 -24.43 26.22 4.95
CA THR A 10 -23.78 26.59 3.68
C THR A 10 -22.27 26.83 3.83
N ARG A 11 -21.77 27.05 5.06
CA ARG A 11 -20.36 27.39 5.34
C ARG A 11 -19.64 26.38 6.24
N SER A 12 -20.36 25.42 6.83
CA SER A 12 -19.76 24.48 7.79
C SER A 12 -20.45 23.13 7.83
N VAL A 13 -19.70 22.12 8.26
CA VAL A 13 -20.18 20.78 8.62
C VAL A 13 -19.64 20.46 10.01
N ALA A 14 -20.50 19.90 10.86
CA ALA A 14 -20.13 19.37 12.17
C ALA A 14 -20.82 18.02 12.40
N LEU A 15 -20.29 17.22 13.33
CA LEU A 15 -20.96 16.01 13.78
C LEU A 15 -22.12 16.36 14.73
N THR A 16 -23.17 15.58 14.65
CA THR A 16 -24.18 15.47 15.72
C THR A 16 -23.63 14.60 16.85
N GLU A 17 -24.30 14.55 18.00
CA GLU A 17 -23.97 13.58 19.06
C GLU A 17 -24.02 12.13 18.56
N ALA A 18 -25.00 11.78 17.73
CA ALA A 18 -25.07 10.45 17.11
C ALA A 18 -23.87 10.22 16.16
N GLY A 19 -23.46 11.26 15.44
CA GLY A 19 -22.26 11.29 14.59
C GLY A 19 -20.98 11.05 15.39
N GLU A 20 -20.81 11.68 16.54
CA GLU A 20 -19.66 11.48 17.43
C GLU A 20 -19.59 10.05 17.98
N ARG A 21 -20.73 9.52 18.46
CA ARG A 21 -20.81 8.13 18.94
C ARG A 21 -20.55 7.12 17.82
N TYR A 22 -21.03 7.39 16.62
CA TYR A 22 -20.74 6.56 15.46
C TYR A 22 -19.26 6.63 15.08
N PHE A 23 -18.72 7.84 14.97
CA PHE A 23 -17.33 8.07 14.56
C PHE A 23 -16.33 7.45 15.53
N SER A 24 -16.54 7.59 16.84
CA SER A 24 -15.65 6.99 17.86
C SER A 24 -15.56 5.47 17.77
N ARG A 25 -16.62 4.79 17.29
CA ARG A 25 -16.63 3.34 17.10
C ARG A 25 -16.16 2.92 15.70
N ALA A 26 -16.54 3.68 14.67
CA ALA A 26 -16.27 3.33 13.29
C ALA A 26 -14.83 3.67 12.86
N LYS A 27 -14.25 4.75 13.40
CA LYS A 27 -12.91 5.22 13.03
C LYS A 27 -11.83 4.15 13.24
N PRO A 28 -11.70 3.51 14.43
CA PRO A 28 -10.66 2.50 14.64
C PRO A 28 -10.77 1.31 13.69
N ALA A 29 -11.98 0.80 13.47
CA ALA A 29 -12.22 -0.31 12.54
C ALA A 29 -11.87 0.06 11.09
N PHE A 30 -12.16 1.29 10.67
CA PHE A 30 -11.77 1.77 9.35
C PHE A 30 -10.25 1.92 9.23
N GLU A 31 -9.59 2.45 10.25
CA GLU A 31 -8.13 2.56 10.29
C GLU A 31 -7.45 1.17 10.20
N GLU A 32 -8.00 0.18 10.89
CA GLU A 32 -7.52 -1.21 10.83
C GLU A 32 -7.68 -1.81 9.43
N LEU A 33 -8.83 -1.59 8.76
CA LEU A 33 -9.04 -2.03 7.37
C LEU A 33 -8.04 -1.40 6.40
N VAL A 34 -7.75 -0.11 6.57
CA VAL A 34 -6.73 0.59 5.76
C VAL A 34 -5.34 0.02 6.04
N ALA A 35 -4.99 -0.24 7.31
CA ALA A 35 -3.70 -0.81 7.69
C ALA A 35 -3.52 -2.23 7.12
N ALA A 36 -4.54 -3.09 7.23
CA ALA A 36 -4.52 -4.44 6.67
C ALA A 36 -4.36 -4.42 5.14
N SER A 37 -5.05 -3.50 4.46
CA SER A 37 -4.93 -3.32 3.01
C SER A 37 -3.52 -2.90 2.58
N ARG A 38 -2.89 -2.00 3.35
CA ARG A 38 -1.49 -1.59 3.13
C ARG A 38 -0.53 -2.73 3.36
N ALA A 39 -0.67 -3.48 4.46
CA ALA A 39 0.18 -4.64 4.74
C ALA A 39 0.12 -5.68 3.61
N ALA A 40 -1.08 -5.94 3.07
CA ALA A 40 -1.25 -6.82 1.92
C ALA A 40 -0.61 -6.27 0.64
N TYR A 41 -0.71 -4.95 0.42
CA TYR A 41 -0.06 -4.27 -0.70
C TYR A 41 1.47 -4.34 -0.61
N ASP A 42 2.02 -4.05 0.57
CA ASP A 42 3.47 -4.02 0.83
C ASP A 42 4.09 -5.42 0.63
N LEU A 43 3.40 -6.49 1.04
CA LEU A 43 3.82 -7.87 0.75
C LEU A 43 3.90 -8.18 -0.74
N GLY A 44 3.09 -7.51 -1.58
CA GLY A 44 3.11 -7.67 -3.03
C GLY A 44 4.12 -6.79 -3.77
N GLN A 45 4.76 -5.82 -3.10
CA GLN A 45 5.70 -4.89 -3.71
C GLN A 45 7.16 -5.35 -3.62
N GLN A 46 7.47 -6.33 -2.78
CA GLN A 46 8.80 -6.93 -2.73
C GLN A 46 8.99 -7.78 -4.00
N PRO A 47 9.82 -7.36 -4.97
CA PRO A 47 10.03 -8.16 -6.17
C PRO A 47 10.72 -9.45 -5.74
N SER A 48 10.07 -10.58 -6.05
CA SER A 48 10.50 -11.90 -5.60
C SER A 48 10.21 -12.96 -6.66
N GLY A 49 11.00 -14.03 -6.66
CA GLY A 49 10.89 -15.15 -7.58
C GLY A 49 11.67 -14.97 -8.89
N LEU A 50 11.65 -16.04 -9.71
CA LEU A 50 12.58 -16.22 -10.83
C LEU A 50 12.48 -15.14 -11.92
N LEU A 51 13.51 -14.31 -12.04
CA LEU A 51 13.70 -13.38 -13.15
C LEU A 51 14.31 -14.09 -14.38
N ARG A 52 13.56 -14.16 -15.49
CA ARG A 52 14.05 -14.67 -16.79
C ARG A 52 14.38 -13.51 -17.72
N LEU A 53 15.65 -13.41 -18.12
CA LEU A 53 16.13 -12.35 -19.02
C LEU A 53 16.37 -12.90 -20.43
N ALA A 54 15.81 -12.23 -21.43
CA ALA A 54 16.13 -12.47 -22.84
C ALA A 54 17.15 -11.41 -23.30
N VAL A 55 18.42 -11.80 -23.39
CA VAL A 55 19.53 -10.88 -23.71
C VAL A 55 20.42 -11.43 -24.81
N ARG A 56 21.07 -10.52 -25.57
CA ARG A 56 22.10 -10.90 -26.53
C ARG A 56 23.36 -11.30 -25.78
N ARG A 57 23.90 -12.50 -26.05
CA ARG A 57 25.08 -13.07 -25.38
C ARG A 57 26.29 -12.13 -25.35
N ALA A 58 26.50 -11.32 -26.39
CA ALA A 58 27.59 -10.36 -26.46
C ALA A 58 27.54 -9.24 -25.41
N VAL A 59 26.35 -8.93 -24.87
CA VAL A 59 26.13 -7.84 -23.91
C VAL A 59 26.33 -8.29 -22.46
N VAL A 60 26.28 -9.60 -22.20
CA VAL A 60 26.35 -10.19 -20.86
C VAL A 60 27.61 -9.76 -20.08
N PRO A 61 28.84 -9.93 -20.59
CA PRO A 61 30.04 -9.56 -19.83
C PRO A 61 30.25 -8.05 -19.69
N ILE A 62 29.68 -7.25 -20.61
CA ILE A 62 29.91 -5.80 -20.65
C ILE A 62 28.93 -5.06 -19.73
N LEU A 63 27.67 -5.49 -19.71
CA LEU A 63 26.60 -4.78 -19.00
C LEU A 63 25.97 -5.62 -17.88
N LEU A 64 25.77 -6.92 -18.08
CA LEU A 64 24.97 -7.71 -17.13
C LEU A 64 25.81 -8.21 -15.94
N GLU A 65 26.97 -8.81 -16.19
CA GLU A 65 27.86 -9.33 -15.14
C GLU A 65 28.24 -8.28 -14.07
N PRO A 66 28.60 -7.02 -14.43
CA PRO A 66 28.91 -6.00 -13.43
C PRO A 66 27.72 -5.57 -12.58
N LEU A 67 26.49 -5.73 -13.09
CA LEU A 67 25.25 -5.30 -12.41
C LEU A 67 24.62 -6.42 -11.57
N LEU A 68 24.91 -7.69 -11.86
CA LEU A 68 24.29 -8.82 -11.18
C LEU A 68 24.60 -8.86 -9.67
N ALA A 69 25.81 -8.46 -9.27
CA ALA A 69 26.19 -8.45 -7.86
C ALA A 69 25.36 -7.42 -7.06
N SER A 70 25.32 -6.16 -7.51
CA SER A 70 24.55 -5.10 -6.85
C SER A 70 23.04 -5.33 -6.95
N PHE A 71 22.57 -5.94 -8.03
CA PHE A 71 21.17 -6.35 -8.18
C PHE A 71 20.79 -7.44 -7.16
N SER A 72 21.62 -8.48 -7.00
CA SER A 72 21.35 -9.58 -6.05
C SER A 72 21.39 -9.11 -4.60
N GLU A 73 22.24 -8.13 -4.28
CA GLU A 73 22.26 -7.49 -2.96
C GLU A 73 21.03 -6.62 -2.71
N ALA A 74 20.57 -5.87 -3.71
CA ALA A 74 19.40 -5.00 -3.59
C ALA A 74 18.07 -5.77 -3.58
N TYR A 75 18.02 -6.93 -4.24
CA TYR A 75 16.81 -7.74 -4.39
C TYR A 75 17.08 -9.22 -4.07
N PRO A 76 17.32 -9.57 -2.80
CA PRO A 76 17.73 -10.93 -2.40
C PRO A 76 16.64 -11.99 -2.55
N GLU A 77 15.40 -11.59 -2.81
CA GLU A 77 14.26 -12.51 -2.97
C GLU A 77 13.90 -12.81 -4.44
N ILE A 78 14.57 -12.17 -5.41
CA ILE A 78 14.44 -12.44 -6.87
C ILE A 78 15.31 -13.63 -7.27
#